data_AF-A0A0N9WIA2-F1
#
_entry.id   AF-A0A0N9WIA2-F1
#
_cell.length_a   1.000
_cell.length_b   1.000
_cell.length_c   1.000
_cell.angle_alpha   90.00
_cell.angle_beta   90.00
_cell.angle_gamma   90.00
#
_symmetry.space_group_name_H-M   'P 1'
#
loop_
_entity.id
_entity.type
_entity.pdbx_description
1 polymer ?
#
loop_
_entity_poly.entity_id
_entity_poly.type
_entity_poly.pdbx_seq_one_letter_code
_entity_poly.pdbx_strand_id
1 'polypeptide(L)'
;MIVFLLIFLSQAIILFAAYFKLDHIEKYFIASHLVSINRKSVGNGPFGRMNRLRLIGALTGSFYQHQMLDPYAFMEAETLPTRLRIWVGIPRNLIRIAMTCAGLLLLWDGLLYMHTTITSPMDELKLLYTALLSAFLVLTLMILLLRAYISIFKLEELESHLCNSYFVGRNRRVMGNGLYGRSYRLSHLSIMLHAQDAFLLRCDPHLINDIKRLPLHLRRWIIISHRMVAYSLFGFFTLWGWGTYSGLLD
;
A
#
# COMPACT_ATOMS: atom_id res chain seq x y z
N MET A 1 18.69 3.47 -13.43
CA MET A 1 19.78 2.84 -12.63
C MET A 1 19.51 2.86 -11.12
N ILE A 2 19.21 4.02 -10.51
CA ILE A 2 19.04 4.16 -9.05
C ILE A 2 17.91 3.28 -8.47
N VAL A 3 16.75 3.22 -9.14
CA VAL A 3 15.61 2.37 -8.72
C VAL A 3 16.02 0.90 -8.59
N PHE A 4 16.70 0.36 -9.61
CA PHE A 4 17.18 -1.01 -9.60
C PHE A 4 18.20 -1.25 -8.49
N LEU A 5 19.13 -0.33 -8.27
CA LEU A 5 20.12 -0.42 -7.19
C LEU A 5 19.46 -0.53 -5.80
N LEU A 6 18.42 0.28 -5.54
CA LEU A 6 17.66 0.21 -4.28
C LEU A 6 16.92 -1.13 -4.12
N ILE A 7 16.36 -1.67 -5.20
CA ILE A 7 15.70 -2.97 -5.20
C ILE A 7 16.72 -4.08 -4.90
N PHE A 8 17.86 -4.10 -5.59
CA PHE A 8 18.92 -5.08 -5.39
C PHE A 8 19.47 -5.04 -3.96
N LEU A 9 19.76 -3.83 -3.44
CA LEU A 9 20.22 -3.64 -2.07
C LEU A 9 19.19 -4.18 -1.06
N SER A 10 17.90 -3.90 -1.30
CA SER A 10 16.82 -4.46 -0.46
C SER A 10 16.82 -5.99 -0.47
N GLN A 11 16.94 -6.62 -1.64
CA GLN A 11 16.98 -8.08 -1.74
C GLN A 11 18.21 -8.68 -1.05
N ALA A 12 19.38 -8.05 -1.18
CA ALA A 12 20.61 -8.48 -0.51
C ALA A 12 20.48 -8.44 1.01
N ILE A 13 19.89 -7.37 1.57
CA ILE A 13 19.65 -7.26 3.01
C ILE A 13 18.63 -8.30 3.49
N ILE A 14 17.55 -8.55 2.71
CA ILE A 14 16.57 -9.59 3.04
C ILE A 14 17.24 -10.96 3.06
N LEU A 15 18.07 -11.28 2.07
CA LEU A 15 18.78 -12.54 2.00
C LEU A 15 19.70 -12.71 3.22
N PHE A 16 20.50 -11.69 3.54
CA PHE A 16 21.36 -11.70 4.72
C PHE A 16 20.55 -11.93 6.01
N ALA A 17 19.52 -11.12 6.24
CA ALA A 17 18.68 -11.23 7.43
C ALA A 17 17.92 -12.56 7.50
N ALA A 18 17.52 -13.10 6.35
CA ALA A 18 16.85 -14.39 6.25
C ALA A 18 17.77 -15.53 6.74
N TYR A 19 19.07 -15.47 6.45
CA TYR A 19 20.02 -16.46 6.95
C TYR A 19 20.38 -16.25 8.42
N PHE A 20 20.74 -15.03 8.80
CA PHE A 20 21.38 -14.78 10.10
C PHE A 20 20.44 -14.33 11.23
N LYS A 21 19.26 -13.80 10.91
CA LYS A 21 18.37 -13.16 11.90
C LYS A 21 16.98 -13.79 11.98
N LEU A 22 16.52 -14.47 10.93
CA LEU A 22 15.17 -15.03 10.86
C LEU A 22 14.84 -15.92 12.07
N ASP A 23 15.69 -16.90 12.41
CA ASP A 23 15.39 -17.83 13.51
C ASP A 23 15.32 -17.13 14.87
N HIS A 24 16.03 -16.01 15.04
CA HIS A 24 15.91 -15.18 16.24
C HIS A 24 14.62 -14.36 16.26
N ILE A 25 14.17 -13.88 15.10
CA ILE A 25 12.92 -13.13 14.96
C ILE A 25 11.72 -14.06 15.17
N GLU A 26 11.72 -15.25 14.57
CA GLU A 26 10.61 -16.21 14.66
C GLU A 26 10.36 -16.70 16.09
N LYS A 27 11.37 -16.67 16.98
CA LYS A 27 11.21 -17.02 18.40
C LYS A 27 10.25 -16.10 19.17
N TYR A 28 10.00 -14.90 18.66
CA TYR A 28 9.05 -13.96 19.26
C TYR A 28 7.60 -14.21 18.83
N PHE A 29 7.36 -15.15 17.91
CA PHE A 29 6.04 -15.50 17.41
C PHE A 29 5.62 -16.88 17.93
N ILE A 30 4.96 -16.89 19.08
CA ILE A 30 4.58 -18.11 19.82
C ILE A 30 3.11 -18.43 19.59
N ALA A 31 2.25 -17.41 19.68
CA ALA A 31 0.81 -17.49 19.51
C ALA A 31 0.37 -17.37 18.04
N SER A 32 1.17 -16.74 17.17
CA SER A 32 0.80 -16.60 15.75
C SER A 32 0.75 -17.93 15.01
N HIS A 33 -0.45 -18.29 14.58
CA HIS A 33 -0.67 -19.40 13.66
C HIS A 33 -0.11 -19.11 12.26
N LEU A 34 -0.21 -17.86 11.79
CA LEU A 34 0.27 -17.45 10.48
C LEU A 34 1.77 -17.69 10.31
N VAL A 35 2.57 -17.27 11.30
CA VAL A 35 4.03 -17.46 11.29
C VAL A 35 4.38 -18.93 11.48
N SER A 36 3.69 -19.63 12.38
CA SER A 36 3.90 -21.07 12.62
C SER A 36 3.63 -21.93 11.38
N ILE A 37 2.52 -21.69 10.66
CA ILE A 37 2.17 -22.39 9.42
C ILE A 37 3.19 -22.09 8.33
N ASN A 38 3.60 -20.83 8.17
CA ASN A 38 4.60 -20.46 7.16
C ASN A 38 5.95 -21.12 7.43
N ARG A 39 6.37 -21.20 8.70
CA ARG A 39 7.59 -21.91 9.10
C ARG A 39 7.58 -23.38 8.68
N LYS A 40 6.42 -24.05 8.74
CA LYS A 40 6.27 -25.45 8.35
C LYS A 40 6.15 -25.65 6.83
N SER A 41 5.45 -24.75 6.14
CA SER A 41 5.07 -24.94 4.73
C SER A 41 6.08 -24.40 3.72
N VAL A 42 6.72 -23.26 4.02
CA VAL A 42 7.55 -22.51 3.05
C VAL A 42 9.01 -23.05 3.00
N GLY A 43 9.37 -23.95 3.92
CA GLY A 43 10.67 -24.61 3.96
C GLY A 43 11.84 -23.72 4.41
N ASN A 44 13.04 -24.31 4.44
CA ASN A 44 14.28 -23.66 4.90
C ASN A 44 15.22 -23.22 3.77
N GLY A 45 14.80 -23.33 2.51
CA GLY A 45 15.56 -22.80 1.37
C GLY A 45 15.69 -21.27 1.39
N PRO A 46 16.58 -20.69 0.56
CA PRO A 46 16.87 -19.25 0.54
C PRO A 46 15.59 -18.43 0.32
N PHE A 47 14.85 -18.72 -0.75
CA PHE A 47 13.59 -18.03 -1.06
C PHE A 47 12.53 -18.22 0.03
N GLY A 48 12.49 -19.41 0.65
CA GLY A 48 11.53 -19.69 1.71
C GLY A 48 11.78 -18.85 2.96
N ARG A 49 13.04 -18.76 3.39
CA ARG A 49 13.45 -17.91 4.51
C ARG A 49 13.22 -16.42 4.22
N MET A 50 13.55 -15.96 3.01
CA MET A 50 13.26 -14.59 2.58
C MET A 50 11.76 -14.29 2.61
N ASN A 51 10.90 -15.20 2.15
CA ASN A 51 9.45 -15.02 2.16
C ASN A 51 8.89 -14.93 3.58
N ARG A 52 9.36 -15.77 4.51
CA ARG A 52 9.00 -15.67 5.93
C ARG A 52 9.42 -14.36 6.57
N LEU A 53 10.62 -13.87 6.25
CA LEU A 53 11.08 -12.56 6.72
C LEU A 53 10.21 -11.42 6.17
N ARG A 54 9.83 -11.48 4.88
CA ARG A 54 8.93 -10.50 4.26
C ARG A 54 7.53 -10.52 4.87
N LEU A 55 7.01 -11.71 5.19
CA LEU A 55 5.74 -11.87 5.92
C LEU A 55 5.80 -11.16 7.27
N ILE A 56 6.83 -11.42 8.07
CA ILE A 56 7.03 -10.73 9.36
C ILE A 56 7.19 -9.21 9.15
N GLY A 57 7.81 -8.80 8.04
CA GLY A 57 7.90 -7.40 7.65
C GLY A 57 6.63 -6.75 7.21
N ALA A 58 5.70 -7.52 6.67
CA ALA A 58 4.35 -7.05 6.43
C ALA A 58 3.65 -6.74 7.77
N LEU A 59 3.76 -7.66 8.73
CA LEU A 59 3.16 -7.51 10.06
C LEU A 59 3.62 -6.23 10.77
N THR A 60 4.89 -5.84 10.68
CA THR A 60 5.42 -4.64 11.37
C THR A 60 5.09 -3.29 10.68
N GLY A 61 4.35 -3.28 9.58
CA GLY A 61 4.03 -2.05 8.87
C GLY A 61 2.93 -2.21 7.82
N SER A 62 3.26 -2.77 6.65
CA SER A 62 2.30 -2.92 5.56
C SER A 62 1.67 -4.30 5.57
N PHE A 63 0.37 -4.43 5.82
CA PHE A 63 -0.25 -5.75 5.86
C PHE A 63 -1.30 -5.96 4.78
N TYR A 64 -1.43 -7.21 4.41
CA TYR A 64 -2.49 -7.67 3.53
C TYR A 64 -3.71 -8.09 4.35
N GLN A 65 -4.89 -7.98 3.73
CA GLN A 65 -6.16 -8.30 4.37
C GLN A 65 -6.17 -9.71 4.98
N HIS A 66 -5.61 -10.71 4.30
CA HIS A 66 -5.55 -12.08 4.83
C HIS A 66 -4.71 -12.22 6.11
N GLN A 67 -3.74 -11.33 6.36
CA GLN A 67 -2.90 -11.39 7.56
C GLN A 67 -3.67 -10.96 8.80
N MET A 68 -4.67 -10.08 8.64
CA MET A 68 -5.51 -9.58 9.75
C MET A 68 -6.32 -10.68 10.45
N LEU A 69 -6.46 -11.85 9.83
CA LEU A 69 -7.12 -13.02 10.40
C LEU A 69 -6.34 -13.63 11.57
N ASP A 70 -5.09 -13.23 11.77
CA ASP A 70 -4.28 -13.59 12.94
C ASP A 70 -3.84 -12.31 13.69
N PRO A 71 -4.72 -11.73 14.54
CA PRO A 71 -4.39 -10.51 15.31
C PRO A 71 -3.18 -10.68 16.22
N TYR A 72 -2.96 -11.89 16.76
CA TYR A 72 -1.80 -12.18 17.62
C TYR A 72 -0.48 -11.98 16.89
N ALA A 73 -0.42 -12.29 15.59
CA ALA A 73 0.76 -12.01 14.77
C ALA A 73 1.16 -10.53 14.79
N PHE A 74 0.18 -9.61 14.82
CA PHE A 74 0.46 -8.18 14.90
C PHE A 74 0.92 -7.75 16.29
N MET A 75 0.31 -8.30 17.34
CA MET A 75 0.68 -8.03 18.72
C MET A 75 2.12 -8.50 18.99
N GLU A 76 2.46 -9.71 18.56
CA GLU A 76 3.82 -10.26 18.70
C GLU A 76 4.83 -9.46 17.87
N ALA A 77 4.48 -9.06 16.65
CA ALA A 77 5.33 -8.21 15.81
C ALA A 77 5.61 -6.84 16.45
N GLU A 78 4.70 -6.30 17.26
CA GLU A 78 4.91 -5.06 18.03
C GLU A 78 5.89 -5.23 19.20
N THR A 79 5.98 -6.44 19.77
CA THR A 79 6.92 -6.75 20.86
C THR A 79 8.35 -7.01 20.40
N LEU A 80 8.59 -7.07 19.09
CA LEU A 80 9.93 -7.32 18.54
C LEU A 80 10.92 -6.23 18.99
N PRO A 81 12.09 -6.63 19.53
CA PRO A 81 13.09 -5.67 19.96
C PRO A 81 13.63 -4.87 18.77
N THR A 82 13.95 -3.60 18.98
CA THR A 82 14.38 -2.66 17.93
C THR A 82 15.53 -3.20 17.07
N ARG A 83 16.51 -3.87 17.71
CA ARG A 83 17.67 -4.51 17.06
C ARG A 83 17.32 -5.60 16.03
N LEU A 84 16.16 -6.23 16.18
CA LEU A 84 15.64 -7.23 15.23
C LEU A 84 14.70 -6.59 14.21
N ARG A 85 13.92 -5.61 14.65
CA ARG A 85 12.96 -4.88 13.81
C ARG A 85 13.64 -4.17 12.62
N ILE A 86 14.87 -3.68 12.78
CA ILE A 86 15.62 -3.01 11.70
C ILE A 86 15.81 -3.92 10.47
N TRP A 87 16.07 -5.22 10.67
CA TRP A 87 16.34 -6.18 9.60
C TRP A 87 15.13 -6.43 8.70
N VAL A 88 13.96 -6.15 9.26
CA VAL A 88 12.67 -6.32 8.62
C VAL A 88 12.17 -4.98 8.05
N GLY A 89 12.49 -3.87 8.73
CA GLY A 89 12.06 -2.53 8.34
C GLY A 89 12.88 -1.90 7.21
N ILE A 90 14.21 -2.05 7.22
CA ILE A 90 15.11 -1.41 6.23
C ILE A 90 14.79 -1.85 4.80
N PRO A 91 14.69 -3.15 4.48
CA PRO A 91 14.42 -3.58 3.10
C PRO A 91 13.09 -3.05 2.57
N ARG A 92 12.07 -3.01 3.44
CA ARG A 92 10.76 -2.46 3.12
C ARG A 92 10.84 -0.97 2.80
N ASN A 93 11.58 -0.21 3.59
CA ASN A 93 11.78 1.22 3.34
C ASN A 93 12.52 1.45 2.02
N LEU A 94 13.54 0.64 1.70
CA LEU A 94 14.24 0.71 0.42
C LEU A 94 13.32 0.44 -0.78
N ILE A 95 12.51 -0.62 -0.72
CA ILE A 95 11.52 -0.93 -1.77
C ILE A 95 10.54 0.22 -1.90
N ARG A 96 10.05 0.76 -0.79
CA ARG A 96 9.13 1.88 -0.81
C ARG A 96 9.74 3.12 -1.47
N ILE A 97 10.97 3.48 -1.13
CA ILE A 97 11.68 4.59 -1.78
C ILE A 97 11.84 4.32 -3.27
N ALA A 98 12.25 3.10 -3.65
CA ALA A 98 12.39 2.70 -5.04
C ALA A 98 11.07 2.83 -5.82
N MET A 99 9.96 2.38 -5.25
CA MET A 99 8.62 2.49 -5.86
C MET A 99 8.16 3.93 -5.97
N THR A 100 8.42 4.78 -4.96
CA THR A 100 8.10 6.21 -5.06
C THR A 100 8.94 6.91 -6.13
N CYS A 101 10.23 6.60 -6.21
CA CYS A 101 11.11 7.14 -7.25
C CYS A 101 10.67 6.66 -8.65
N ALA A 102 10.35 5.38 -8.81
CA ALA A 102 9.84 4.84 -10.06
C ALA A 102 8.54 5.52 -10.50
N GLY A 103 7.59 5.69 -9.57
CA GLY A 103 6.33 6.40 -9.86
C GLY A 103 6.55 7.85 -10.27
N LEU A 104 7.45 8.58 -9.59
CA LEU A 104 7.80 9.96 -9.95
C LEU A 104 8.47 10.04 -11.32
N LEU A 105 9.38 9.11 -11.65
CA LEU A 105 10.00 9.03 -12.97
C LEU A 105 8.97 8.76 -14.07
N LEU A 106 8.06 7.80 -13.86
CA LEU A 106 6.98 7.52 -14.82
C LEU A 106 6.06 8.73 -15.03
N LEU A 107 5.74 9.46 -13.97
CA LEU A 107 4.97 10.70 -14.08
C LEU A 107 5.74 11.78 -14.85
N TRP A 108 7.02 11.93 -14.59
CA TRP A 108 7.88 12.89 -15.28
C TRP A 108 8.02 12.57 -16.77
N ASP A 109 8.32 11.31 -17.09
CA ASP A 109 8.43 10.82 -18.48
C ASP A 109 7.09 10.97 -19.21
N GLY A 110 5.97 10.65 -18.54
CA GLY A 110 4.63 10.87 -19.07
C GLY A 110 4.35 12.35 -19.36
N LEU A 111 4.75 13.27 -18.48
CA LEU A 111 4.60 14.71 -18.72
C LEU A 111 5.47 15.22 -19.87
N LEU A 112 6.73 14.77 -19.94
CA LEU A 112 7.63 15.09 -21.05
C LEU A 112 7.07 14.58 -22.38
N TYR A 113 6.60 13.35 -22.40
CA TYR A 113 5.97 12.74 -23.57
C TYR A 113 4.75 13.56 -24.02
N MET A 114 3.87 13.95 -23.10
CA MET A 114 2.71 14.77 -23.44
C MET A 114 3.13 16.13 -23.98
N HIS A 115 4.14 16.76 -23.40
CA HIS A 115 4.67 18.02 -23.90
C HIS A 115 5.22 17.90 -25.33
N THR A 116 6.10 16.92 -25.60
CA THR A 116 6.67 16.73 -26.94
C THR A 116 5.62 16.40 -27.99
N THR A 117 4.61 15.61 -27.59
CA THR A 117 3.53 15.17 -28.46
C THR A 117 2.62 16.34 -28.84
N ILE A 118 2.24 17.19 -27.88
CA ILE A 118 1.43 18.40 -28.12
C ILE A 118 2.16 19.41 -29.01
N THR A 119 3.49 19.52 -28.91
CA THR A 119 4.28 20.46 -29.71
C THR A 119 4.53 20.01 -31.15
N SER A 120 4.23 18.75 -31.48
CA SER A 120 4.43 18.19 -32.81
C SER A 120 3.13 18.23 -33.63
N PRO A 121 3.18 18.36 -34.97
CA PRO A 121 1.98 18.25 -35.79
C PRO A 121 1.35 16.86 -35.63
N MET A 122 0.05 16.82 -35.33
CA MET A 122 -0.69 15.58 -35.06
C MET A 122 -1.87 15.42 -36.00
N ASP A 123 -2.15 14.17 -36.36
CA ASP A 123 -3.43 13.78 -36.96
C ASP A 123 -4.56 13.89 -35.93
N GLU A 124 -5.80 14.12 -36.39
CA GLU A 124 -6.97 14.42 -35.53
C GLU A 124 -7.23 13.31 -34.51
N LEU A 125 -7.00 12.04 -34.89
CA LEU A 125 -7.19 10.89 -34.02
C LEU A 125 -6.14 10.82 -32.91
N LYS A 126 -4.87 11.15 -33.20
CA LYS A 126 -3.82 11.23 -32.18
C LYS A 126 -4.05 12.41 -31.24
N LEU A 127 -4.57 13.53 -31.76
CA LEU A 127 -4.97 14.69 -30.95
C LEU A 127 -6.11 14.35 -29.97
N LEU A 128 -7.16 13.68 -30.44
CA LEU A 128 -8.25 13.23 -29.57
C LEU A 128 -7.77 12.25 -28.49
N TYR A 129 -6.91 11.29 -28.88
CA TYR A 129 -6.36 10.30 -27.98
C TYR A 129 -5.49 10.94 -26.87
N THR A 130 -4.60 11.86 -27.24
CA THR A 130 -3.77 12.62 -26.28
C THR A 130 -4.61 13.51 -25.37
N ALA A 131 -5.65 14.16 -25.90
CA ALA A 131 -6.59 14.92 -25.09
C ALA A 131 -7.26 14.04 -24.03
N LEU A 132 -7.75 12.86 -24.40
CA LEU A 132 -8.33 11.89 -23.46
C LEU A 132 -7.32 11.45 -22.40
N LEU A 133 -6.10 11.09 -22.80
CA LEU A 133 -5.05 10.68 -21.86
C LEU A 133 -4.70 11.79 -20.87
N SER A 134 -4.60 13.05 -21.33
CA SER A 134 -4.38 14.21 -20.47
C SER A 134 -5.52 14.43 -19.47
N ALA A 135 -6.77 14.27 -19.91
CA ALA A 135 -7.93 14.40 -19.04
C ALA A 135 -7.92 13.35 -17.92
N PHE A 136 -7.57 12.09 -18.23
CA PHE A 136 -7.41 11.03 -17.21
C PHE A 136 -6.26 11.33 -16.24
N LEU A 137 -5.14 11.88 -16.73
CA LEU A 137 -4.02 12.27 -15.90
C LEU A 137 -4.41 13.39 -14.92
N VAL A 138 -5.02 14.47 -15.43
CA VAL A 138 -5.49 15.60 -14.62
C VAL A 138 -6.51 15.14 -13.58
N LEU A 139 -7.49 14.32 -13.99
CA LEU A 139 -8.47 13.75 -13.09
C LEU A 139 -7.79 12.94 -11.96
N THR A 140 -6.82 12.09 -12.32
CA THR A 140 -6.06 11.31 -11.33
C THR A 140 -5.34 12.22 -10.33
N LEU A 141 -4.68 13.28 -10.80
CA LEU A 141 -4.00 14.25 -9.94
C LEU A 141 -4.97 14.96 -9.00
N MET A 142 -6.13 15.41 -9.50
CA MET A 142 -7.17 16.03 -8.67
C MET A 142 -7.67 15.09 -7.58
N ILE A 143 -7.88 13.80 -7.89
CA ILE A 143 -8.34 12.82 -6.90
C ILE A 143 -7.23 12.51 -5.88
N LEU A 144 -5.96 12.44 -6.30
CA LEU A 144 -4.84 12.27 -5.38
C LEU A 144 -4.73 13.45 -4.41
N LEU A 145 -4.92 14.69 -4.89
CA LEU A 145 -4.99 15.88 -4.06
C LEU A 145 -6.18 15.82 -3.09
N LEU A 146 -7.35 15.40 -3.55
CA LEU A 146 -8.51 15.20 -2.68
C LEU A 146 -8.22 14.15 -1.59
N ARG A 147 -7.55 13.04 -1.93
CA ARG A 147 -7.14 12.04 -0.92
C ARG A 147 -6.13 12.60 0.06
N ALA A 148 -5.18 13.41 -0.40
CA ALA A 148 -4.23 14.11 0.48
C ALA A 148 -4.98 15.06 1.43
N TYR A 149 -5.97 15.81 0.93
CA TYR A 149 -6.84 16.66 1.74
C TYR A 149 -7.60 15.85 2.81
N ILE A 150 -8.27 14.76 2.44
CA ILE A 150 -9.00 13.90 3.39
C ILE A 150 -8.03 13.32 4.43
N SER A 151 -6.87 12.86 3.98
CA SER A 151 -5.81 12.31 4.83
C SER A 151 -5.32 13.34 5.85
N ILE A 152 -5.17 14.61 5.46
CA ILE A 152 -4.68 15.68 6.34
C ILE A 152 -5.79 16.18 7.26
N PHE A 153 -6.98 16.49 6.75
CA PHE A 153 -7.99 17.24 7.51
C PHE A 153 -9.11 16.38 8.12
N LYS A 154 -9.41 15.21 7.54
CA LYS A 154 -10.57 14.39 7.95
C LYS A 154 -10.22 13.05 8.58
N LEU A 155 -8.96 12.62 8.45
CA LEU A 155 -8.54 11.32 8.96
C LEU A 155 -8.71 11.16 10.48
N GLU A 156 -8.43 12.19 11.27
CA GLU A 156 -8.56 12.10 12.75
C GLU A 156 -10.02 12.00 13.20
N GLU A 157 -10.90 12.74 12.54
CA GLU A 157 -12.36 12.64 12.73
C GLU A 157 -12.86 11.24 12.35
N LEU A 158 -12.35 10.66 11.26
CA LEU A 158 -12.67 9.30 10.85
C LEU A 158 -12.17 8.24 11.86
N GLU A 159 -10.95 8.38 12.33
CA GLU A 159 -10.33 7.46 13.29
C GLU A 159 -10.99 7.53 14.67
N SER A 160 -11.53 8.68 15.08
CA SER A 160 -12.19 8.83 16.38
C SER A 160 -13.50 8.03 16.46
N HIS A 161 -14.21 7.87 15.34
CA HIS A 161 -15.41 7.03 15.26
C HIS A 161 -15.11 5.53 15.28
N LEU A 162 -13.86 5.12 15.07
CA LEU A 162 -13.41 3.73 14.99
C LEU A 162 -12.42 3.41 16.12
N CYS A 163 -12.58 4.06 17.27
CA CYS A 163 -11.61 4.02 18.36
C CYS A 163 -11.51 2.65 19.06
N ASN A 164 -12.53 1.80 18.95
CA ASN A 164 -12.52 0.46 19.54
C ASN A 164 -11.77 -0.56 18.69
N SER A 165 -11.40 -0.22 17.45
CA SER A 165 -10.66 -1.12 16.57
C SER A 165 -9.20 -1.21 16.96
N TYR A 166 -8.73 -2.46 17.18
CA TYR A 166 -7.33 -2.74 17.44
C TYR A 166 -6.44 -2.25 16.29
N PHE A 167 -6.81 -2.55 15.05
CA PHE A 167 -6.01 -2.21 13.87
C PHE A 167 -5.98 -0.70 13.58
N VAL A 168 -7.07 0.03 13.82
CA VAL A 168 -7.08 1.49 13.70
C VAL A 168 -6.15 2.11 14.73
N GLY A 169 -6.30 1.74 16.01
CA GLY A 169 -5.44 2.25 17.09
C GLY A 169 -3.97 1.89 16.90
N ARG A 170 -3.70 0.65 16.49
CA ARG A 170 -2.36 0.19 16.10
C ARG A 170 -1.76 1.03 14.99
N ASN A 171 -2.47 1.20 13.89
CA ASN A 171 -1.94 1.91 12.73
C ASN A 171 -1.64 3.37 13.07
N ARG A 172 -2.43 3.99 13.94
CA ARG A 172 -2.14 5.32 14.50
C ARG A 172 -0.79 5.36 15.21
N ARG A 173 -0.49 4.38 16.08
CA ARG A 173 0.79 4.27 16.81
C ARG A 173 1.98 3.93 15.91
N VAL A 174 1.81 2.97 15.00
CA VAL A 174 2.92 2.43 14.19
C VAL A 174 3.28 3.34 13.02
N MET A 175 2.29 3.94 12.35
CA MET A 175 2.52 4.78 11.15
C MET A 175 2.76 6.25 11.50
N GLY A 176 2.32 6.70 12.67
CA GLY A 176 2.43 8.09 13.10
C GLY A 176 1.65 9.07 12.22
N ASN A 177 1.93 10.36 12.40
CA ASN A 177 1.19 11.45 11.77
C ASN A 177 1.86 12.07 10.53
N GLY A 178 2.93 11.47 10.01
CA GLY A 178 3.55 11.93 8.75
C GLY A 178 2.63 11.72 7.54
N LEU A 179 2.86 12.46 6.45
CA LEU A 179 2.03 12.42 5.23
C LEU A 179 1.76 11.00 4.72
N TYR A 180 2.81 10.18 4.65
CA TYR A 180 2.67 8.77 4.26
C TYR A 180 1.85 7.98 5.26
N GLY A 181 2.12 8.14 6.56
CA GLY A 181 1.41 7.40 7.60
C GLY A 181 -0.08 7.68 7.54
N ARG A 182 -0.46 8.95 7.42
CA ARG A 182 -1.86 9.37 7.25
C ARG A 182 -2.49 8.79 5.98
N SER A 183 -1.80 8.87 4.84
CA SER A 183 -2.28 8.30 3.57
C SER A 183 -2.47 6.78 3.63
N TYR A 184 -1.54 6.08 4.29
CA TYR A 184 -1.63 4.64 4.53
C TYR A 184 -2.81 4.30 5.43
N ARG A 185 -2.99 5.02 6.56
CA ARG A 185 -4.13 4.83 7.46
C ARG A 185 -5.46 5.06 6.76
N LEU A 186 -5.58 6.12 5.95
CA LEU A 186 -6.78 6.38 5.14
C LEU A 186 -7.07 5.24 4.15
N SER A 187 -6.02 4.73 3.50
CA SER A 187 -6.16 3.61 2.54
C SER A 187 -6.58 2.33 3.25
N HIS A 188 -6.03 2.06 4.43
CA HIS A 188 -6.44 0.95 5.28
C HIS A 188 -7.90 1.06 5.76
N LEU A 189 -8.33 2.25 6.20
CA LEU A 189 -9.74 2.50 6.53
C LEU A 189 -10.67 2.22 5.35
N SER A 190 -10.26 2.59 4.13
CA SER A 190 -11.03 2.28 2.92
C SER A 190 -11.21 0.78 2.73
N ILE A 191 -10.17 -0.02 2.96
CA ILE A 191 -10.24 -1.49 2.86
C ILE A 191 -11.20 -2.04 3.93
N MET A 192 -11.07 -1.57 5.18
CA MET A 192 -11.94 -2.00 6.27
C MET A 192 -13.42 -1.67 6.03
N LEU A 193 -13.71 -0.50 5.47
CA LEU A 193 -15.09 -0.08 5.14
C LEU A 193 -15.72 -0.84 3.98
N HIS A 194 -14.91 -1.50 3.15
CA HIS A 194 -15.33 -2.38 2.06
C HIS A 194 -15.29 -3.87 2.44
N ALA A 195 -14.68 -4.22 3.58
CA ALA A 195 -14.57 -5.59 4.01
C ALA A 195 -15.94 -6.17 4.39
N GLN A 196 -16.11 -7.46 4.14
CA GLN A 196 -17.34 -8.17 4.51
C GLN A 196 -17.45 -8.35 6.03
N ASP A 197 -18.66 -8.30 6.57
CA ASP A 197 -18.92 -8.53 8.00
C ASP A 197 -18.32 -9.86 8.49
N ALA A 198 -18.40 -10.93 7.68
CA ALA A 198 -17.81 -12.23 8.02
C ALA A 198 -16.28 -12.19 8.21
N PHE A 199 -15.59 -11.36 7.43
CA PHE A 199 -14.16 -11.14 7.57
C PHE A 199 -13.87 -10.28 8.82
N LEU A 200 -14.62 -9.20 9.01
CA LEU A 200 -14.46 -8.32 10.17
C LEU A 200 -14.74 -9.04 11.48
N LEU A 201 -15.73 -9.94 11.53
CA LEU A 201 -16.03 -10.76 12.72
C LEU A 201 -14.84 -11.59 13.17
N ARG A 202 -13.99 -12.03 12.23
CA ARG A 202 -12.80 -12.84 12.52
C ARG A 202 -11.58 -12.00 12.91
N CYS A 203 -11.41 -10.83 12.29
CA CYS A 203 -10.24 -9.99 12.50
C CYS A 203 -10.41 -8.97 13.62
N ASP A 204 -11.54 -8.26 13.64
CA ASP A 204 -11.81 -7.13 14.53
C ASP A 204 -13.34 -6.97 14.72
N PRO A 205 -13.96 -7.78 15.60
CA PRO A 205 -15.42 -7.81 15.75
C PRO A 205 -15.98 -6.49 16.30
N HIS A 206 -15.20 -5.76 17.11
CA HIS A 206 -15.62 -4.48 17.69
C HIS A 206 -15.83 -3.40 16.62
N LEU A 207 -15.06 -3.47 15.52
CA LEU A 207 -15.12 -2.52 14.42
C LEU A 207 -16.47 -2.52 13.67
N ILE A 208 -17.21 -3.63 13.67
CA ILE A 208 -18.47 -3.75 12.91
C ILE A 208 -19.51 -2.75 13.40
N ASN A 209 -19.66 -2.63 14.71
CA ASN A 209 -20.63 -1.71 15.31
C ASN A 209 -20.23 -0.25 15.06
N ASP A 210 -18.93 0.04 15.13
CA ASP A 210 -18.39 1.37 14.86
C ASP A 210 -18.60 1.78 13.40
N ILE A 211 -18.37 0.87 12.44
CA ILE A 211 -18.64 1.10 11.01
C ILE A 211 -20.13 1.37 10.76
N LYS A 212 -21.03 0.65 11.43
CA LYS A 212 -22.49 0.85 11.28
C LYS A 212 -22.94 2.21 11.81
N ARG A 213 -22.26 2.74 12.83
CA ARG A 213 -22.52 4.06 13.43
C ARG A 213 -21.80 5.21 12.74
N LEU A 214 -20.87 4.92 11.83
CA LEU A 214 -20.10 5.93 11.13
C LEU A 214 -21.02 6.86 10.31
N PRO A 215 -20.91 8.19 10.46
CA PRO A 215 -21.71 9.12 9.68
C PRO A 215 -21.57 8.89 8.17
N LEU A 216 -22.71 8.84 7.47
CA LEU A 216 -22.74 8.52 6.03
C LEU A 216 -21.89 9.47 5.18
N HIS A 217 -21.83 10.75 5.54
CA HIS A 217 -21.03 11.74 4.82
C HIS A 217 -19.52 11.45 4.93
N LEU A 218 -19.03 11.08 6.12
CA LEU A 218 -17.64 10.67 6.34
C LEU A 218 -17.30 9.39 5.60
N ARG A 219 -18.21 8.40 5.64
CA ARG A 219 -18.05 7.15 4.89
C ARG A 219 -17.92 7.40 3.39
N ARG A 220 -18.74 8.30 2.84
CA ARG A 220 -18.70 8.68 1.41
C ARG A 220 -17.36 9.28 1.00
N TRP A 221 -16.77 10.16 1.81
CA TRP A 221 -15.45 10.74 1.52
C TRP A 221 -14.39 9.67 1.26
N ILE A 222 -14.35 8.61 2.08
CA ILE A 222 -13.38 7.53 1.90
C ILE A 222 -13.73 6.67 0.69
N ILE A 223 -14.97 6.18 0.62
CA ILE A 223 -15.39 5.20 -0.40
C ILE A 223 -15.29 5.79 -1.81
N ILE A 224 -15.83 7.01 -2.00
CA ILE A 224 -15.85 7.65 -3.32
C ILE A 224 -14.43 7.97 -3.76
N SER A 225 -13.63 8.62 -2.91
CA SER A 225 -12.25 8.97 -3.28
C SER A 225 -11.39 7.75 -3.61
N HIS A 226 -11.59 6.63 -2.92
CA HIS A 226 -10.86 5.39 -3.22
C HIS A 226 -11.29 4.78 -4.57
N ARG A 227 -12.60 4.70 -4.83
CA ARG A 227 -13.12 4.18 -6.12
C ARG A 227 -12.69 5.05 -7.28
N MET A 228 -12.73 6.37 -7.12
CA MET A 228 -12.29 7.30 -8.17
C MET A 228 -10.82 7.09 -8.51
N VAL A 229 -9.91 6.93 -7.52
CA VAL A 229 -8.50 6.59 -7.82
C VAL A 229 -8.40 5.27 -8.57
N ALA A 230 -9.09 4.22 -8.11
CA ALA A 230 -9.02 2.91 -8.74
C ALA A 230 -9.48 2.95 -10.21
N TYR A 231 -10.62 3.59 -10.49
CA TYR A 231 -11.15 3.73 -11.84
C TYR A 231 -10.29 4.64 -12.72
N SER A 232 -9.78 5.76 -12.20
CA SER A 232 -8.92 6.67 -12.97
C SER A 232 -7.59 6.02 -13.33
N LEU A 233 -6.97 5.29 -12.39
CA LEU A 233 -5.74 4.53 -12.67
C LEU A 233 -6.01 3.40 -13.67
N PHE A 234 -7.08 2.64 -13.48
CA PHE A 234 -7.45 1.57 -14.41
C PHE A 234 -7.68 2.12 -15.82
N GLY A 235 -8.50 3.18 -15.94
CA GLY A 235 -8.75 3.88 -17.20
C GLY A 235 -7.48 4.38 -17.87
N PHE A 236 -6.60 5.03 -17.11
CA PHE A 236 -5.30 5.50 -17.60
C PHE A 236 -4.45 4.35 -18.14
N PHE A 237 -4.27 3.26 -17.39
CA PHE A 237 -3.47 2.12 -17.84
C PHE A 237 -4.09 1.40 -19.04
N THR A 238 -5.42 1.28 -19.10
CA THR A 238 -6.11 0.69 -20.25
C THR A 238 -5.94 1.52 -21.51
N LEU A 239 -6.06 2.86 -21.41
CA LEU A 239 -5.86 3.75 -22.54
C LEU A 239 -4.40 3.74 -22.98
N TRP A 240 -3.47 3.89 -22.03
CA TRP A 240 -2.04 3.83 -22.30
C TRP A 240 -1.65 2.53 -23.02
N GLY A 241 -2.05 1.38 -22.48
CA GLY A 241 -1.77 0.07 -23.08
C GLY A 241 -2.39 -0.07 -24.48
N TRP A 242 -3.61 0.43 -24.67
CA TRP A 242 -4.25 0.44 -25.98
C TRP A 242 -3.49 1.31 -26.99
N GLY A 243 -3.12 2.55 -26.63
CA GLY A 243 -2.41 3.45 -27.52
C GLY A 243 -1.03 2.95 -27.90
N THR A 244 -0.33 2.24 -27.01
CA THR A 244 0.93 1.56 -27.33
C THR A 244 0.70 0.40 -28.29
N TYR A 245 -0.34 -0.41 -28.07
CA TYR A 245 -0.66 -1.53 -28.96
C TYR A 245 -1.08 -1.09 -30.36
N SER A 246 -1.85 0.00 -30.46
CA SER A 246 -2.37 0.52 -31.73
C SER A 246 -1.38 1.45 -32.47
N GLY A 247 -0.18 1.68 -31.94
CA GLY A 247 0.82 2.60 -32.52
C GLY A 247 0.42 4.08 -32.48
N LEU A 248 -0.54 4.44 -31.62
CA LEU A 248 -0.93 5.85 -31.43
C LEU A 248 0.03 6.59 -30.53
N LEU A 249 0.74 5.86 -29.67
CA LEU A 249 1.78 6.37 -28.79
C LEU A 249 3.19 6.28 -29.39
N ASP A 250 3.33 5.81 -30.63
CA ASP A 250 4.59 5.75 -31.38
C ASP A 250 4.93 7.08 -32.07
#